data_AF-A0A1F4U7G4-F1
#
_entry.id   AF-A0A1F4U7G4-F1
#
_cell.length_a   1.000
_cell.length_b   1.000
_cell.length_c   1.000
_cell.angle_alpha   90.00
_cell.angle_beta   90.00
_cell.angle_gamma   90.00
#
_symmetry.space_group_name_H-M   'P 1'
#
loop_
_entity.id
_entity.type
_entity.pdbx_description
1 polymer ?
#
loop_
_entity_poly.entity_id
_entity_poly.type
_entity_poly.pdbx_seq_one_letter_code
_entity_poly.pdbx_strand_id
1 'polypeptide(L)'
;MRKKGFTLIELVMVIAILGILAAMVLPRFVNLQDQAKNSATKGALGAIRGAVAVTYASNIALGTSPGYPASIYADMFQDGQVPINKISDSSVVMYTLAAYSGSVASASGWVYNSASGRVWAANDASW
;
A
#
# COMPACT_ATOMS: atom_id res chain seq x y z
N MET A 1 -50.70 -30.41 -1.59
CA MET A 1 -49.79 -29.51 -2.33
C MET A 1 -48.65 -30.34 -2.92
N ARG A 2 -48.48 -30.38 -4.25
CA ARG A 2 -47.35 -31.10 -4.88
C ARG A 2 -46.11 -30.22 -4.81
N LYS A 3 -45.09 -30.63 -4.05
CA LYS A 3 -43.77 -30.01 -4.11
C LYS A 3 -43.10 -30.42 -5.42
N LYS A 4 -42.86 -29.47 -6.33
CA LYS A 4 -41.93 -29.67 -7.46
C LYS A 4 -40.53 -29.83 -6.86
N GLY A 5 -39.95 -31.02 -6.98
CA GLY A 5 -38.55 -31.26 -6.65
C GLY A 5 -37.64 -30.67 -7.73
N PHE A 6 -36.47 -30.18 -7.32
CA PHE A 6 -35.41 -29.71 -8.22
C PHE A 6 -34.89 -30.90 -9.03
N THR A 7 -34.63 -30.72 -10.33
CA THR A 7 -34.07 -31.82 -11.15
C THR A 7 -32.55 -31.91 -10.96
N LEU A 8 -32.00 -33.12 -11.05
CA LEU A 8 -30.54 -33.33 -10.99
C LEU A 8 -29.84 -32.61 -12.15
N ILE A 9 -30.48 -32.55 -13.32
CA ILE A 9 -29.91 -31.88 -14.49
C ILE A 9 -29.83 -30.36 -14.29
N GLU A 10 -30.80 -29.73 -13.60
CA GLU A 10 -30.71 -28.31 -13.25
C GLU A 10 -29.52 -28.04 -12.35
N LEU A 11 -29.25 -28.89 -11.37
CA LEU A 11 -28.10 -28.71 -10.49
C LEU A 11 -26.77 -28.86 -11.24
N VAL A 12 -26.66 -29.88 -12.11
CA VAL A 12 -25.45 -30.15 -12.89
C VAL A 12 -25.17 -29.04 -13.90
N MET A 13 -26.20 -28.55 -14.60
CA MET A 13 -26.04 -27.45 -15.55
C MET A 13 -25.59 -26.15 -14.87
N VAL A 14 -26.10 -25.86 -13.66
CA VAL A 14 -25.74 -24.66 -12.90
C VAL A 14 -24.26 -24.68 -12.49
N ILE A 15 -23.77 -25.78 -11.92
CA ILE A 15 -22.36 -25.87 -11.52
C ILE A 15 -21.42 -25.87 -12.73
N ALA A 16 -21.85 -26.42 -13.87
CA ALA A 16 -21.08 -26.37 -15.11
C ALA A 16 -20.93 -24.93 -15.63
N ILE A 17 -22.01 -24.15 -15.64
CA ILE A 17 -21.98 -22.74 -16.04
C ILE A 17 -21.12 -21.92 -15.05
N LEU A 18 -21.31 -22.11 -13.73
CA LEU A 18 -20.50 -21.44 -12.71
C LEU A 18 -19.01 -21.78 -12.84
N GLY A 19 -18.67 -23.03 -13.20
CA GLY A 19 -17.28 -23.45 -13.45
C GLY A 19 -16.63 -22.70 -14.61
N ILE A 20 -17.34 -22.54 -15.73
CA ILE A 20 -16.84 -21.79 -16.90
C ILE A 20 -16.66 -20.31 -16.57
N LEU A 21 -17.65 -19.70 -15.90
CA LEU A 21 -17.57 -18.29 -15.48
C LEU A 21 -16.40 -18.06 -14.50
N ALA A 22 -16.23 -18.94 -13.52
CA ALA A 22 -15.14 -18.84 -12.55
C ALA A 22 -13.76 -18.92 -13.20
N ALA A 23 -13.58 -19.82 -14.17
CA ALA A 23 -12.31 -19.99 -14.89
C ALA A 23 -11.87 -18.71 -15.64
N MET A 24 -12.81 -17.98 -16.23
CA MET A 24 -12.51 -16.73 -16.95
C MET A 24 -12.30 -15.53 -16.01
N VAL A 25 -13.02 -15.48 -14.88
CA VAL A 25 -13.02 -14.32 -13.96
C VAL A 25 -11.78 -14.31 -13.05
N LEU A 26 -11.33 -15.48 -12.59
CA LEU A 26 -10.25 -15.60 -11.61
C LEU A 26 -8.93 -14.88 -11.99
N PRO A 27 -8.37 -15.05 -13.20
CA PRO A 27 -7.09 -14.38 -13.55
C PRO A 27 -7.22 -12.86 -13.56
N ARG A 28 -8.38 -12.33 -13.97
CA ARG A 28 -8.63 -10.89 -13.98
C ARG A 28 -8.76 -10.34 -12.57
N PHE A 29 -9.36 -11.12 -11.65
CA PHE A 29 -9.52 -10.73 -10.26
C PHE A 29 -8.17 -10.58 -9.53
N VAL A 30 -7.22 -11.49 -9.75
CA VAL A 30 -5.85 -11.39 -9.18
C VAL A 30 -5.15 -10.12 -9.67
N ASN A 31 -5.17 -9.85 -10.98
CA ASN A 31 -4.56 -8.64 -11.54
C ASN A 31 -5.18 -7.34 -11.01
N LEU A 32 -6.50 -7.34 -10.74
CA LEU A 32 -7.17 -6.19 -10.15
C LEU A 32 -6.77 -5.96 -8.69
N GLN A 33 -6.57 -7.03 -7.91
CA GLN A 33 -6.08 -6.90 -6.53
C GLN A 33 -4.69 -6.28 -6.48
N ASP A 34 -3.77 -6.70 -7.36
CA ASP A 34 -2.41 -6.15 -7.39
C ASP A 34 -2.41 -4.67 -7.81
N GLN A 35 -3.22 -4.32 -8.81
CA GLN A 35 -3.42 -2.91 -9.20
C GLN A 35 -4.04 -2.08 -8.08
N ALA A 36 -4.98 -2.64 -7.32
CA ALA A 36 -5.59 -1.97 -6.17
C ALA A 36 -4.56 -1.73 -5.06
N LYS A 37 -3.72 -2.73 -4.74
CA LYS A 37 -2.62 -2.59 -3.77
C LYS A 37 -1.63 -1.52 -4.21
N ASN A 38 -1.18 -1.52 -5.46
CA ASN A 38 -0.26 -0.53 -6.00
C ASN A 38 -0.86 0.89 -5.95
N SER A 39 -2.14 1.03 -6.30
CA SER A 39 -2.83 2.32 -6.24
C SER A 39 -2.99 2.82 -4.81
N ALA A 40 -3.32 1.94 -3.87
CA ALA A 40 -3.41 2.25 -2.44
C ALA A 40 -2.04 2.67 -1.87
N THR A 41 -0.97 1.95 -2.20
CA THR A 41 0.40 2.31 -1.79
C THR A 41 0.82 3.66 -2.37
N LYS A 42 0.50 3.97 -3.63
CA LYS A 42 0.77 5.29 -4.22
C LYS A 42 0.04 6.41 -3.49
N GLY A 43 -1.23 6.19 -3.12
CA GLY A 43 -2.00 7.14 -2.30
C GLY A 43 -1.38 7.36 -0.93
N ALA A 44 -1.02 6.27 -0.23
CA ALA A 44 -0.35 6.32 1.06
C ALA A 44 1.01 7.05 0.99
N LEU A 45 1.81 6.80 -0.06
CA LEU A 45 3.07 7.49 -0.29
C LEU A 45 2.87 9.01 -0.45
N GLY A 46 1.80 9.42 -1.14
CA GLY A 46 1.42 10.83 -1.26
C GLY A 46 1.14 11.48 0.09
N ALA A 47 0.38 10.79 0.96
CA ALA A 47 0.09 11.26 2.32
C ALA A 47 1.38 11.42 3.14
N ILE A 48 2.30 10.46 3.08
CA ILE A 48 3.58 10.52 3.79
C ILE A 48 4.43 11.69 3.29
N ARG A 49 4.52 11.90 1.98
CA ARG A 49 5.26 13.04 1.41
C ARG A 49 4.66 14.38 1.84
N GLY A 50 3.33 14.46 1.91
CA GLY A 50 2.63 15.63 2.46
C GLY A 50 2.98 15.89 3.92
N ALA A 51 2.96 14.85 4.75
CA ALA A 51 3.32 14.93 6.16
C ALA A 51 4.77 15.42 6.35
N VAL A 52 5.73 14.86 5.60
CA VAL A 52 7.14 15.29 5.60
C VAL A 52 7.27 16.78 5.22
N ALA A 53 6.54 17.22 4.19
CA ALA A 53 6.57 18.63 3.76
C ALA A 53 6.00 19.58 4.81
N VAL A 54 4.90 19.20 5.47
CA VAL A 54 4.29 19.99 6.55
C VAL A 54 5.23 20.10 7.75
N THR A 55 5.86 19.01 8.17
CA THR A 55 6.83 19.03 9.28
C THR A 55 8.06 19.86 8.93
N TYR A 56 8.56 19.75 7.70
CA TYR A 56 9.66 20.60 7.23
C TYR A 56 9.31 22.10 7.30
N ALA A 57 8.14 22.48 6.81
CA ALA A 57 7.66 23.86 6.88
C ALA A 57 7.46 24.34 8.33
N SER A 58 6.97 23.46 9.21
CA SER A 58 6.76 23.75 10.62
C SER A 58 8.09 24.00 11.35
N ASN A 59 9.13 23.21 11.07
CA ASN A 59 10.47 23.41 11.64
C ASN A 59 11.04 24.81 11.29
N ILE A 60 10.88 25.22 10.04
CA ILE A 60 11.28 26.56 9.59
C ILE A 60 10.48 27.65 10.33
N ALA A 61 9.16 27.48 10.45
CA ALA A 61 8.29 28.46 11.10
C ALA A 61 8.58 28.63 12.60
N LEU A 62 8.96 27.54 13.29
CA LEU A 62 9.27 27.53 14.71
C LEU A 62 10.71 27.95 15.03
N GLY A 63 11.53 28.27 14.01
CA GLY A 63 12.93 28.64 14.20
C GLY A 63 13.81 27.50 14.71
N THR A 64 13.33 26.26 14.65
CA THR A 64 14.18 25.09 14.86
C THR A 64 15.03 24.87 13.61
N SER A 65 16.17 24.17 13.74
CA SER A 65 17.11 23.97 12.62
C SER A 65 16.36 23.55 11.34
N PRO A 66 16.53 24.26 10.20
CA PRO A 66 15.88 23.89 8.95
C PRO A 66 16.29 22.48 8.56
N GLY A 67 15.33 21.56 8.54
CA GLY A 67 15.62 20.15 8.32
C GLY A 67 14.36 19.33 8.12
N TYR A 68 14.49 18.32 7.27
CA TYR A 68 13.50 17.26 7.21
C TYR A 68 13.43 16.54 8.56
N PRO A 69 12.28 15.93 8.91
CA PRO A 69 12.18 15.21 10.17
C PRO A 69 13.20 14.05 10.23
N ALA A 70 13.61 13.67 11.45
CA ALA A 70 14.59 12.60 11.64
C ALA A 70 14.04 11.23 11.20
N SER A 71 12.73 11.04 11.29
CA SER A 71 11.98 9.88 10.79
C SER A 71 10.55 10.29 10.43
N ILE A 72 9.76 9.35 9.92
CA ILE A 72 8.31 9.50 9.82
C ILE A 72 7.69 8.97 11.11
N TYR A 73 6.97 9.83 11.81
CA TYR A 73 6.29 9.52 13.06
C TYR A 73 4.78 9.51 12.86
N ALA A 74 4.09 8.79 13.74
CA ALA A 74 2.64 8.60 13.64
C ALA A 74 1.86 9.90 13.94
N ASP A 75 2.43 10.81 14.75
CA ASP A 75 1.87 12.12 15.08
C ASP A 75 1.89 13.11 13.89
N MET A 76 2.64 12.82 12.84
CA MET A 76 2.64 13.59 11.59
C MET A 76 1.34 13.39 10.79
N PHE A 77 0.50 12.43 11.19
CA PHE A 77 -0.77 12.10 10.54
C PHE A 77 -1.94 12.37 11.49
N GLN A 78 -3.06 12.81 10.92
CA GLN A 78 -4.25 13.19 11.69
C GLN A 78 -4.90 12.01 12.43
N ASP A 79 -4.78 10.81 11.87
CA ASP A 79 -5.23 9.56 12.47
C ASP A 79 -4.23 8.99 13.49
N GLY A 80 -3.08 9.65 13.69
CA GLY A 80 -2.04 9.20 14.61
C GLY A 80 -1.42 7.88 14.18
N GLN A 81 -1.45 7.51 12.89
CA GLN A 81 -0.93 6.27 12.36
C GLN A 81 -0.15 6.51 11.06
N VAL A 82 0.97 5.81 10.88
CA VAL A 82 1.68 5.82 9.59
C VAL A 82 0.87 4.97 8.61
N PRO A 83 0.52 5.48 7.42
CA PRO A 83 -0.21 4.72 6.40
C PRO A 83 0.48 3.39 6.07
N ILE A 84 -0.30 2.33 5.86
CA ILE A 84 0.24 1.01 5.52
C ILE A 84 0.67 0.96 4.06
N ASN A 85 1.88 0.47 3.79
CA ASN A 85 2.26 0.04 2.45
C ASN A 85 1.51 -1.27 2.14
N LYS A 86 0.55 -1.22 1.20
CA LYS A 86 -0.29 -2.37 0.82
C LYS A 86 0.41 -3.43 -0.02
N ILE A 87 1.64 -3.17 -0.47
CA ILE A 87 2.47 -4.17 -1.17
C ILE A 87 3.13 -5.10 -0.15
N SER A 88 3.62 -4.56 0.97
CA SER A 88 4.32 -5.32 2.03
C SER A 88 3.47 -5.57 3.28
N ASP A 89 2.23 -5.08 3.30
CA ASP A 89 1.31 -5.05 4.46
C ASP A 89 1.96 -4.59 5.77
N SER A 90 2.75 -3.51 5.69
CA SER A 90 3.52 -2.99 6.82
C SER A 90 3.51 -1.46 6.83
N SER A 91 3.47 -0.88 8.03
CA SER A 91 3.62 0.56 8.28
C SER A 91 5.00 0.92 8.86
N VAL A 92 5.91 -0.06 8.99
CA VAL A 92 7.26 0.15 9.52
C VAL A 92 8.01 1.16 8.66
N VAL A 93 8.67 2.12 9.29
CA VAL A 93 9.51 3.10 8.62
C VAL A 93 10.96 2.78 8.92
N MET A 94 11.73 2.49 7.88
CA MET A 94 13.17 2.32 7.95
C MET A 94 13.87 3.61 7.56
N TYR A 95 14.76 4.09 8.43
CA TYR A 95 15.56 5.29 8.18
C TYR A 95 16.86 4.94 7.44
N THR A 96 17.25 5.79 6.50
CA THR A 96 18.57 5.71 5.85
C THR A 96 19.21 7.08 5.76
N LEU A 97 20.52 7.14 6.03
CA LEU A 97 21.29 8.38 6.16
C LEU A 97 22.16 8.68 4.93
N ALA A 98 22.10 7.84 3.88
CA ALA A 98 22.81 8.05 2.62
C ALA A 98 21.85 7.96 1.43
N ALA A 99 22.27 8.44 0.26
CA ALA A 99 21.61 8.29 -1.03
C ALA A 99 21.45 6.81 -1.41
N TYR A 100 20.55 6.12 -0.71
CA TYR A 100 20.22 4.74 -0.98
C TYR A 100 19.30 4.73 -2.19
N SER A 101 19.83 4.29 -3.33
CA SER A 101 19.11 4.16 -4.60
C SER A 101 18.70 2.72 -4.88
N GLY A 102 18.76 1.82 -3.90
CA GLY A 102 18.42 0.40 -4.05
C GLY A 102 17.10 0.02 -3.39
N SER A 103 16.66 -1.22 -3.62
CA SER A 103 15.66 -1.90 -2.80
C SER A 103 16.37 -2.50 -1.59
N VAL A 104 16.00 -2.08 -0.37
CA VAL A 104 16.47 -2.77 0.85
C VAL A 104 15.80 -4.14 0.85
N ALA A 105 16.55 -5.17 0.46
CA ALA A 105 16.03 -6.52 0.16
C ALA A 105 15.29 -7.19 1.33
N SER A 106 15.50 -6.73 2.56
CA SER A 106 14.83 -7.23 3.77
C SER A 106 13.84 -6.22 4.38
N ALA A 107 13.65 -5.05 3.77
CA ALA A 107 12.79 -4.03 4.32
C ALA A 107 11.32 -4.25 3.93
N SER A 108 10.45 -4.14 4.93
CA SER A 108 9.00 -4.09 4.77
C SER A 108 8.50 -2.71 5.18
N GLY A 109 7.44 -2.21 4.54
CA GLY A 109 6.85 -0.91 4.84
C GLY A 109 7.44 0.20 4.00
N TRP A 110 8.00 1.21 4.66
CA TRP A 110 8.52 2.43 4.05
C TRP A 110 10.00 2.59 4.30
N VAL A 111 10.69 3.18 3.34
CA VAL A 111 12.06 3.65 3.52
C VAL A 111 12.06 5.16 3.41
N TYR A 112 12.75 5.80 4.34
CA TYR A 112 12.83 7.24 4.46
C TYR A 112 14.26 7.72 4.56
N ASN A 113 14.61 8.70 3.74
CA ASN A 113 15.88 9.39 3.80
C ASN A 113 15.70 10.77 4.43
N SER A 114 16.20 10.93 5.66
CA SER A 114 16.09 12.18 6.42
C SER A 114 17.03 13.30 5.94
N ALA A 115 18.06 12.99 5.16
CA ALA A 115 18.92 14.00 4.55
C ALA A 115 18.26 14.72 3.36
N SER A 116 17.35 14.04 2.66
CA SER A 116 16.72 14.53 1.42
C SER A 116 15.19 14.61 1.47
N GLY A 117 14.56 14.09 2.54
CA GLY A 117 13.10 14.01 2.65
C GLY A 117 12.45 12.96 1.74
N ARG A 118 13.25 12.17 1.01
CA ARG A 118 12.74 11.18 0.04
C ARG A 118 12.13 9.98 0.76
N VAL A 119 10.99 9.52 0.25
CA VAL A 119 10.26 8.34 0.73
C VAL A 119 9.95 7.42 -0.44
N TRP A 120 10.11 6.12 -0.23
CA TRP A 120 9.69 5.06 -1.16
C TRP A 120 9.18 3.83 -0.42
N ALA A 121 8.42 2.99 -1.11
CA ALA A 121 7.98 1.70 -0.60
C ALA A 121 9.19 0.75 -0.51
N ALA A 122 9.42 0.17 0.66
CA ALA A 122 10.38 -0.91 0.79
C ALA A 122 9.88 -2.12 0.00
N ASN A 123 10.76 -2.80 -0.75
CA ASN A 123 10.50 -3.95 -1.64
C ASN A 123 9.87 -3.69 -3.03
N ASP A 124 9.67 -2.44 -3.44
CA ASP A 124 9.26 -2.15 -4.82
C ASP A 124 10.45 -2.33 -5.77
N ALA A 125 10.39 -3.37 -6.61
CA ALA A 125 11.33 -3.66 -7.68
C ALA A 125 11.01 -2.90 -8.99
N SER A 126 10.06 -1.95 -8.97
CA SER A 126 9.57 -1.26 -10.16
C SER A 126 9.57 0.28 -10.02
N TRP A 127 10.74 0.90 -10.25
CA TRP A 127 10.83 2.30 -10.68
C TRP A 127 12.12 2.58 -11.45
#